data_AF-A0AAN8Q7R3-F1
#
_entry.id   AF-A0AAN8Q7R3-F1
#
_cell.length_a   1.000
_cell.length_b   1.000
_cell.length_c   1.000
_cell.angle_alpha   90.00
_cell.angle_beta   90.00
_cell.angle_gamma   90.00
#
_symmetry.space_group_name_H-M   'P 1'
#
loop_
_entity.id
_entity.type
_entity.pdbx_description
1 polymer ?
#
loop_
_entity_poly.entity_id
_entity_poly.type
_entity_poly.pdbx_seq_one_letter_code
_entity_poly.pdbx_strand_id
1 'polypeptide(L)'
;MPRWMTLPCNLPNLLSGLYLHIIFLLGSVCVACSDCTPEQLAAIMNCSKHERHARNYDYMEGGDVRIRQLFSRTQWFLTVDDYGNINGTQDPTNCYSILEVRTVSEGGVLAIKGVKSQYYISMNRTGLLQGKKIYNENCNFKEVFLENYFNAYSSTKWTRNGKEMFIALSQKGRPLRGKKTRREHIASHFIPMKCREEERTGV
;
A
#
# COMPACT_ATOMS: atom_id res chain seq x y z
N MET A 1 -69.50 1.57 45.34
CA MET A 1 -68.55 0.96 44.37
C MET A 1 -69.17 1.08 42.98
N PRO A 2 -68.47 1.65 41.98
CA PRO A 2 -67.50 0.90 41.14
C PRO A 2 -66.18 1.68 40.88
N ARG A 3 -65.01 1.04 41.04
CA ARG A 3 -64.21 0.26 40.08
C ARG A 3 -63.43 1.12 39.07
N TRP A 4 -62.24 1.57 39.48
CA TRP A 4 -61.22 2.14 38.61
C TRP A 4 -60.55 1.01 37.79
N MET A 5 -60.41 1.21 36.49
CA MET A 5 -59.63 0.34 35.60
C MET A 5 -58.28 1.01 35.35
N THR A 6 -57.19 0.34 35.73
CA THR A 6 -55.82 0.72 35.40
C THR A 6 -55.48 0.28 33.97
N LEU A 7 -55.01 1.21 33.14
CA LEU A 7 -54.38 0.93 31.84
C LEU A 7 -52.92 0.48 32.06
N PRO A 8 -52.42 -0.59 31.41
CA PRO A 8 -51.00 -0.86 31.38
C PRO A 8 -50.32 -0.13 30.21
N CYS A 9 -49.37 0.76 30.52
CA CYS A 9 -48.42 1.30 29.55
C CYS A 9 -47.46 0.19 29.08
N ASN A 10 -47.64 -0.30 27.85
CA ASN A 10 -46.65 -1.13 27.16
C ASN A 10 -45.77 -0.23 26.29
N LEU A 11 -44.72 0.34 26.87
CA LEU A 11 -43.70 1.11 26.14
C LEU A 11 -42.24 0.67 26.41
N PRO A 12 -41.86 -0.63 26.32
CA PRO A 12 -40.44 -0.97 26.18
C PRO A 12 -40.05 -1.54 24.80
N ASN A 13 -41.00 -1.93 23.94
CA ASN A 13 -40.67 -2.78 22.77
C ASN A 13 -40.35 -2.02 21.48
N LEU A 14 -40.61 -0.71 21.39
CA LEU A 14 -40.39 0.07 20.16
C LEU A 14 -38.96 0.62 20.06
N LEU A 15 -38.32 0.91 21.19
CA LEU A 15 -36.95 1.46 21.24
C LEU A 15 -35.89 0.36 21.00
N SER A 16 -36.17 -0.88 21.40
CA SER A 16 -35.29 -2.04 21.17
C SER A 16 -35.20 -2.42 19.69
N GLY A 17 -36.31 -2.38 18.95
CA GLY A 17 -36.33 -2.67 17.51
C GLY A 17 -35.54 -1.65 16.70
N LEU A 18 -35.71 -0.35 17.00
CA LEU A 18 -34.94 0.73 16.36
C LEU A 18 -33.44 0.63 16.64
N TYR A 19 -33.04 0.21 17.85
CA TYR A 19 -31.65 -0.02 18.19
C TYR A 19 -31.02 -1.18 17.41
N LEU A 20 -31.74 -2.30 17.27
CA LEU A 20 -31.28 -3.45 16.48
C LEU A 20 -31.18 -3.13 14.98
N HIS A 21 -32.12 -2.34 14.44
CA HIS A 21 -32.04 -1.87 13.05
C HIS A 21 -30.87 -0.90 12.82
N ILE A 22 -30.56 -0.03 13.78
CA ILE A 22 -29.39 0.86 13.72
C ILE A 22 -28.08 0.03 13.76
N ILE A 23 -28.01 -1.03 14.58
CA ILE A 23 -26.86 -1.96 14.58
C ILE A 23 -26.74 -2.68 13.23
N PHE A 24 -27.84 -3.11 12.63
CA PHE A 24 -27.82 -3.80 11.34
C PHE A 24 -27.41 -2.87 10.19
N LEU A 25 -27.87 -1.61 10.22
CA LEU A 25 -27.49 -0.57 9.25
C LEU A 25 -26.05 -0.09 9.44
N LEU A 26 -25.52 -0.03 10.66
CA LEU A 26 -24.10 0.26 10.91
C LEU A 26 -23.20 -0.94 10.61
N GLY A 27 -23.69 -2.16 10.85
CA GLY A 27 -22.99 -3.42 10.53
C GLY A 27 -22.82 -3.64 9.03
N SER A 28 -23.76 -3.18 8.21
CA SER A 28 -23.64 -3.26 6.75
C SER A 28 -22.65 -2.25 6.16
N VAL A 29 -22.20 -1.26 6.93
CA VAL A 29 -21.20 -0.26 6.47
C VAL A 29 -19.77 -0.80 6.64
N CYS A 30 -19.55 -1.85 7.44
CA CYS A 30 -18.20 -2.31 7.79
C CYS A 30 -17.65 -3.50 6.99
N VAL A 31 -18.33 -3.98 5.94
CA VAL A 31 -17.75 -4.99 5.04
C VAL A 31 -17.83 -4.51 3.59
N ALA A 32 -17.20 -3.36 3.32
CA ALA A 32 -16.65 -3.13 1.99
C ALA A 32 -15.26 -3.79 1.94
N CYS A 33 -15.24 -5.12 1.84
CA CYS A 33 -14.07 -5.78 1.26
C CYS A 33 -14.01 -5.29 -0.18
N SER A 34 -13.05 -4.43 -0.50
CA SER A 34 -12.78 -4.10 -1.89
C SER A 34 -12.28 -5.38 -2.56
N ASP A 35 -13.18 -6.20 -3.09
CA ASP A 35 -12.86 -7.39 -3.85
C ASP A 35 -11.91 -7.00 -4.98
N CYS A 36 -10.79 -7.71 -5.09
CA CYS A 36 -9.87 -7.54 -6.19
C CYS A 36 -10.56 -7.89 -7.50
N THR A 37 -10.47 -7.02 -8.50
CA THR A 37 -11.04 -7.32 -9.81
C THR A 37 -10.33 -8.54 -10.41
N PRO A 38 -10.97 -9.32 -11.29
CA PRO A 38 -10.35 -10.47 -11.95
C PRO A 38 -9.04 -10.13 -12.68
N GLU A 39 -8.89 -8.90 -13.19
CA GLU A 39 -7.65 -8.39 -13.79
C GLU A 39 -6.54 -8.15 -12.76
N GLN A 40 -6.90 -7.66 -11.57
CA GLN A 40 -5.96 -7.51 -10.45
C GLN A 40 -5.55 -8.88 -9.92
N LEU A 41 -6.50 -9.81 -9.77
CA LEU A 41 -6.20 -11.21 -9.45
C LEU A 41 -5.32 -11.83 -10.53
N ALA A 42 -5.55 -11.56 -11.82
CA ALA A 42 -4.68 -12.01 -12.89
C ALA A 42 -3.27 -11.41 -12.80
N ALA A 43 -3.14 -10.13 -12.42
CA ALA A 43 -1.84 -9.50 -12.19
C ALA A 43 -1.11 -10.10 -10.98
N ILE A 44 -1.83 -10.42 -9.89
CA ILE A 44 -1.32 -11.15 -8.72
C ILE A 44 -0.85 -12.55 -9.15
N MET A 45 -1.69 -13.27 -9.88
CA MET A 45 -1.42 -14.61 -10.41
C MET A 45 -0.26 -14.61 -11.42
N ASN A 46 -0.06 -13.53 -12.17
CA ASN A 46 1.02 -13.36 -13.15
C ASN A 46 2.34 -12.84 -12.54
N CYS A 47 2.37 -12.54 -11.22
CA CYS A 47 3.61 -12.24 -10.49
C CYS A 47 4.60 -13.42 -10.50
N SER A 48 4.08 -14.64 -10.61
CA SER A 48 4.83 -15.91 -10.60
C SER A 48 5.63 -16.15 -11.88
N LYS A 49 5.16 -15.63 -13.02
CA LYS A 49 5.73 -15.89 -14.36
C LYS A 49 6.85 -14.96 -14.79
N HIS A 50 7.19 -13.92 -14.02
CA HIS A 50 8.34 -13.08 -14.35
C HIS A 50 9.64 -13.82 -14.01
N GLU A 51 10.09 -14.57 -15.01
CA GLU A 51 11.34 -15.29 -15.08
C GLU A 51 12.51 -14.34 -14.79
N ARG A 52 13.53 -14.83 -14.08
CA ARG A 52 14.74 -14.06 -13.78
C ARG A 52 15.50 -13.85 -15.08
N HIS A 53 15.23 -12.75 -15.79
CA HIS A 53 16.12 -12.32 -16.85
C HIS A 53 17.42 -11.83 -16.22
N ALA A 54 18.47 -12.64 -16.40
CA ALA A 54 19.83 -12.23 -16.16
C ALA A 54 20.14 -11.02 -17.05
N ARG A 55 20.38 -9.86 -16.40
CA ARG A 55 20.99 -8.62 -16.89
C ARG A 55 21.08 -8.50 -18.43
N ASN A 56 20.01 -8.04 -19.05
CA ASN A 56 20.08 -7.34 -20.33
C ASN A 56 19.16 -6.12 -20.25
N TYR A 57 19.73 -4.93 -20.36
CA TYR A 57 19.00 -3.67 -20.20
C TYR A 57 18.41 -3.24 -21.55
N ASP A 58 17.15 -3.57 -21.80
CA ASP A 58 16.42 -3.05 -22.96
C ASP A 58 15.63 -1.80 -22.54
N TYR A 59 16.28 -0.63 -22.63
CA TYR A 59 15.81 0.63 -22.04
C TYR A 59 14.71 1.36 -22.84
N MET A 60 14.20 0.81 -23.95
CA MET A 60 13.33 1.58 -24.86
C MET A 60 11.88 1.11 -25.00
N GLU A 61 11.48 -0.09 -24.55
CA GLU A 61 10.07 -0.51 -24.68
C GLU A 61 9.50 -1.27 -23.46
N GLY A 62 10.01 -1.02 -22.26
CA GLY A 62 9.35 -1.56 -21.06
C GLY A 62 10.08 -1.40 -19.75
N GLY A 63 11.42 -1.35 -19.78
CA GLY A 63 12.25 -1.47 -18.58
C GLY A 63 12.05 -2.81 -17.85
N ASP A 64 12.93 -3.15 -16.92
CA ASP A 64 12.68 -4.29 -16.02
C ASP A 64 11.48 -3.95 -15.13
N VAL A 65 10.39 -4.71 -15.30
CA VAL A 65 9.14 -4.59 -14.53
C VAL A 65 9.06 -5.75 -13.55
N ARG A 66 9.05 -5.42 -12.25
CA ARG A 66 9.05 -6.40 -11.17
C ARG A 66 7.80 -6.19 -10.33
N ILE A 67 6.89 -7.17 -10.28
CA ILE A 67 5.80 -7.13 -9.30
C ILE A 67 6.31 -7.65 -7.95
N ARG A 68 6.26 -6.80 -6.92
CA ARG A 68 6.82 -7.07 -5.61
C ARG A 68 5.94 -6.46 -4.52
N GLN A 69 6.11 -6.97 -3.30
CA GLN A 69 5.70 -6.26 -2.09
C GLN A 69 6.96 -5.68 -1.45
N LEU A 70 6.93 -4.40 -1.06
CA LEU A 70 8.05 -3.77 -0.37
C LEU A 70 7.85 -3.86 1.14
N PHE A 71 8.57 -4.79 1.78
CA PHE A 71 8.46 -5.00 3.22
C PHE A 71 9.50 -4.20 3.97
N SER A 72 9.04 -3.26 4.78
CA SER A 72 9.88 -2.44 5.63
C SER A 72 10.52 -3.26 6.74
N ARG A 73 11.76 -2.91 7.09
CA ARG A 73 12.43 -3.39 8.32
C ARG A 73 11.63 -3.11 9.59
N THR A 74 10.73 -2.11 9.56
CA THR A 74 9.76 -1.82 10.63
C THR A 74 8.57 -2.77 10.69
N GLN A 75 8.57 -3.87 9.94
CA GLN A 75 7.55 -4.93 9.91
C GLN A 75 6.21 -4.50 9.26
N TRP A 76 6.29 -3.76 8.16
CA TRP A 76 5.11 -3.31 7.41
C TRP A 76 5.34 -3.44 5.91
N PHE A 77 4.35 -3.95 5.18
CA PHE A 77 4.28 -3.84 3.73
C PHE A 77 3.82 -2.45 3.34
N LEU A 78 4.55 -1.80 2.42
CA LEU A 78 4.17 -0.51 1.87
C LEU A 78 2.91 -0.65 1.01
N THR A 79 1.93 0.23 1.24
CA THR A 79 0.65 0.24 0.52
C THR A 79 0.40 1.59 -0.12
N VAL A 80 -0.37 1.59 -1.21
CA VAL A 80 -0.99 2.80 -1.78
C VAL A 80 -2.43 2.49 -2.17
N ASP A 81 -3.39 3.11 -1.47
CA ASP A 81 -4.83 2.84 -1.63
C ASP A 81 -5.46 3.55 -2.85
N ASP A 82 -6.75 3.32 -3.08
CA ASP A 82 -7.51 3.91 -4.19
C ASP A 82 -7.70 5.43 -4.09
N TYR A 83 -7.37 6.02 -2.95
CA TYR A 83 -7.37 7.46 -2.71
C TYR A 83 -5.97 8.07 -2.84
N GLY A 84 -4.94 7.24 -3.09
CA GLY A 84 -3.54 7.65 -3.16
C GLY A 84 -2.90 7.87 -1.78
N ASN A 85 -3.51 7.38 -0.70
CA ASN A 85 -2.86 7.39 0.62
C ASN A 85 -1.82 6.30 0.70
N ILE A 86 -0.67 6.64 1.28
CA ILE A 86 0.43 5.70 1.49
C ILE A 86 0.50 5.34 2.96
N ASN A 87 0.55 4.04 3.26
CA ASN A 87 0.63 3.54 4.63
C ASN A 87 1.34 2.18 4.68
N GLY A 88 1.46 1.62 5.89
CA GLY A 88 1.91 0.26 6.13
C GLY A 88 0.74 -0.67 6.45
N THR A 89 0.80 -1.92 5.97
CA THR A 89 -0.05 -3.02 6.43
C THR A 89 0.80 -4.19 6.91
N GLN A 90 0.30 -4.97 7.88
CA GLN A 90 0.92 -6.23 8.30
C GLN A 90 0.32 -7.43 7.59
N ASP A 91 -0.82 -7.24 6.90
CA ASP A 91 -1.48 -8.28 6.15
C ASP A 91 -0.73 -8.57 4.83
N PRO A 92 -0.13 -9.77 4.67
CA PRO A 92 0.64 -10.11 3.48
C PRO A 92 -0.23 -10.36 2.25
N THR A 93 -1.55 -10.57 2.40
CA THR A 93 -2.47 -10.79 1.26
C THR A 93 -3.12 -9.48 0.80
N ASN A 94 -2.83 -8.36 1.47
CA ASN A 94 -3.39 -7.07 1.13
C ASN A 94 -2.97 -6.64 -0.28
N CYS A 95 -3.94 -6.59 -1.19
CA CYS A 95 -3.74 -6.23 -2.58
C CYS A 95 -3.22 -4.81 -2.84
N TYR A 96 -3.41 -3.86 -1.93
CA TYR A 96 -2.82 -2.51 -2.04
C TYR A 96 -1.32 -2.49 -1.74
N SER A 97 -0.76 -3.58 -1.22
CA SER A 97 0.67 -3.74 -0.99
C SER A 97 1.43 -4.30 -2.20
N ILE A 98 0.72 -4.63 -3.27
CA ILE A 98 1.27 -5.24 -4.48
C ILE A 98 1.66 -4.11 -5.44
N LEU A 99 2.97 -4.02 -5.70
CA LEU A 99 3.58 -2.90 -6.38
C LEU A 99 4.27 -3.36 -7.66
N GLU A 100 4.00 -2.66 -8.75
CA GLU A 100 4.81 -2.69 -9.95
C GLU A 100 6.02 -1.77 -9.77
N VAL A 101 7.21 -2.36 -9.73
CA VAL A 101 8.48 -1.64 -9.66
C VAL A 101 9.11 -1.67 -11.03
N ARG A 102 9.07 -0.54 -11.74
CA ARG A 102 9.55 -0.40 -13.13
C ARG A 102 10.80 0.45 -13.18
N THR A 103 11.81 -0.01 -13.91
CA THR A 103 12.99 0.80 -14.22
C THR A 103 12.65 1.83 -15.29
N VAL A 104 12.92 3.11 -15.01
CA VAL A 104 12.55 4.24 -15.90
C VAL A 104 13.75 4.99 -16.48
N SER A 105 14.95 4.79 -15.94
CA SER A 105 16.18 5.39 -16.45
C SER A 105 17.41 4.62 -15.96
N GLU A 106 18.55 4.86 -16.57
CA GLU A 106 19.84 4.29 -16.18
C GLU A 106 20.21 4.64 -14.74
N GLY A 107 21.12 3.85 -14.15
CA GLY A 107 21.62 4.11 -12.79
C GLY A 107 20.66 3.72 -11.66
N GLY A 108 19.69 2.83 -11.94
CA GLY A 108 18.79 2.26 -10.94
C GLY A 108 17.64 3.18 -10.54
N VAL A 109 17.17 4.03 -11.45
CA VAL A 109 16.02 4.91 -11.22
C VAL A 109 14.73 4.16 -11.57
N LEU A 110 13.81 4.13 -10.61
CA LEU A 110 12.58 3.37 -10.63
C LEU A 110 11.35 4.26 -10.46
N ALA A 111 10.25 3.83 -11.05
CA ALA A 111 8.91 4.24 -10.67
C ALA A 111 8.23 3.08 -9.93
N ILE A 112 7.51 3.39 -8.85
CA ILE A 112 6.79 2.40 -8.04
C ILE A 112 5.29 2.71 -8.12
N LYS A 113 4.50 1.77 -8.63
CA LYS A 113 3.06 1.94 -8.86
C LYS A 113 2.27 0.86 -8.12
N GLY A 114 1.18 1.22 -7.45
CA GLY A 114 0.24 0.24 -6.91
C GLY A 114 -0.49 -0.49 -8.04
N VAL A 115 -0.46 -1.82 -8.06
CA VAL A 115 -1.15 -2.61 -9.09
C VAL A 115 -2.67 -2.47 -8.96
N LYS A 116 -3.20 -2.49 -7.74
CA LYS A 116 -4.64 -2.31 -7.52
C LYS A 116 -5.09 -0.87 -7.79
N SER A 117 -4.48 0.09 -7.10
CA SER A 117 -4.93 1.48 -7.11
C SER A 117 -4.50 2.25 -8.35
N GLN A 118 -3.51 1.76 -9.10
CA GLN A 118 -2.91 2.42 -10.26
C GLN A 118 -2.25 3.76 -9.95
N TYR A 119 -2.02 4.09 -8.67
CA TYR A 119 -1.29 5.27 -8.24
C TYR A 119 0.23 5.01 -8.23
N TYR A 120 0.99 5.94 -8.81
CA TYR A 120 2.43 6.03 -8.58
C TYR A 120 2.70 6.61 -7.20
N ILE A 121 3.61 5.98 -6.47
CA ILE A 121 4.19 6.59 -5.28
C ILE A 121 5.01 7.79 -5.74
N SER A 122 4.83 8.94 -5.09
CA SER A 122 5.56 10.16 -5.38
C SER A 122 5.96 10.88 -4.10
N MET A 123 7.04 11.65 -4.16
CA MET A 123 7.47 12.51 -3.06
C MET A 123 7.43 13.96 -3.52
N ASN A 124 6.87 14.86 -2.71
CA ASN A 124 6.91 16.30 -3.00
C ASN A 124 8.10 16.98 -2.32
N ARG A 125 8.33 18.27 -2.64
CA ARG A 125 9.40 19.11 -2.07
C ARG A 125 9.46 19.14 -0.54
N THR A 126 8.32 18.96 0.14
CA THR A 126 8.28 18.94 1.62
C THR A 126 8.68 17.60 2.22
N GLY A 127 8.96 16.61 1.37
CA GLY A 127 9.20 15.21 1.70
C GLY A 127 7.93 14.41 1.99
N LEU A 128 6.73 14.91 1.66
CA LEU A 128 5.51 14.13 1.86
C LEU A 128 5.38 13.09 0.76
N LEU A 129 5.15 11.83 1.16
CA LEU A 129 4.77 10.74 0.27
C LEU A 129 3.28 10.83 -0.05
N GLN A 130 2.94 10.69 -1.33
CA GLN A 130 1.56 10.71 -1.83
C GLN A 130 1.46 9.88 -3.11
N GLY A 131 0.30 9.27 -3.33
CA GLY A 131 -0.05 8.67 -4.61
C GLY A 131 -0.36 9.74 -5.66
N LYS A 132 0.07 9.52 -6.91
CA LYS A 132 -0.42 10.26 -8.09
C LYS A 132 -0.80 9.32 -9.23
N LYS A 133 -1.93 9.56 -9.90
CA LYS A 133 -2.30 8.84 -11.14
C LYS A 133 -1.42 9.20 -12.33
N ILE A 134 -1.02 10.48 -12.43
CA ILE A 134 -0.19 10.99 -13.51
C ILE A 134 1.28 10.89 -13.11
N TYR A 135 2.03 10.08 -13.86
CA TYR A 135 3.47 9.96 -13.72
C TYR A 135 4.18 11.28 -14.01
N ASN A 136 5.22 11.58 -13.23
CA ASN A 136 6.13 12.71 -13.41
C ASN A 136 7.40 12.46 -12.59
N GLU A 137 8.40 13.32 -12.71
CA GLU A 137 9.70 13.21 -12.03
C GLU A 137 9.64 13.04 -10.50
N ASN A 138 8.56 13.48 -9.83
CA ASN A 138 8.40 13.27 -8.39
C ASN A 138 8.17 11.79 -8.02
N CYS A 139 7.89 10.95 -9.01
CA CYS A 139 7.67 9.51 -8.86
C CYS A 139 8.97 8.71 -9.03
N ASN A 140 10.09 9.39 -9.33
CA ASN A 140 11.36 8.74 -9.61
C ASN A 140 12.15 8.56 -8.32
N PHE A 141 12.51 7.31 -8.05
CA PHE A 141 13.32 6.93 -6.90
C PHE A 141 14.53 6.13 -7.34
N LYS A 142 15.70 6.42 -6.78
CA LYS A 142 16.90 5.60 -6.96
C LYS A 142 16.88 4.45 -5.97
N GLU A 143 17.02 3.22 -6.46
CA GLU A 143 17.23 2.04 -5.62
C GLU A 143 18.68 1.99 -5.16
N VAL A 144 18.87 2.00 -3.84
CA VAL A 144 20.18 1.95 -3.18
C VAL A 144 20.28 0.65 -2.41
N PHE A 145 21.21 -0.22 -2.84
CA PHE A 145 21.56 -1.42 -2.09
C PHE A 145 22.36 -1.03 -0.85
N LEU A 146 21.92 -1.51 0.32
CA LEU A 146 22.59 -1.26 1.59
C LEU A 146 23.45 -2.48 1.96
N GLU A 147 24.50 -2.24 2.75
CA GLU A 147 25.44 -3.27 3.21
C GLU A 147 24.77 -4.37 4.06
N ASN A 148 23.59 -4.09 4.62
CA ASN A 148 22.83 -5.01 5.47
C ASN A 148 21.76 -5.82 4.71
N TYR A 149 21.90 -5.96 3.39
CA TYR A 149 20.98 -6.69 2.49
C TYR A 149 19.57 -6.08 2.36
N PHE A 150 19.35 -4.87 2.88
CA PHE A 150 18.14 -4.10 2.61
C PHE A 150 18.36 -3.15 1.43
N ASN A 151 17.26 -2.70 0.84
CA ASN A 151 17.26 -1.61 -0.12
C ASN A 151 16.70 -0.34 0.53
N ALA A 152 17.13 0.81 0.04
CA ALA A 152 16.50 2.10 0.31
C ALA A 152 16.13 2.78 -1.02
N TYR A 153 15.09 3.59 -1.00
CA TYR A 153 14.58 4.27 -2.19
C TYR A 153 14.64 5.78 -1.98
N SER A 154 15.65 6.45 -2.56
CA SER A 154 15.80 7.90 -2.44
C SER A 154 15.10 8.64 -3.57
N SER A 155 14.46 9.77 -3.28
CA SER A 155 13.93 10.64 -4.33
C SER A 155 15.07 11.15 -5.19
N THR A 156 14.94 11.03 -6.52
CA THR A 156 15.94 11.61 -7.44
C THR A 156 15.86 13.13 -7.51
N LYS A 157 14.66 13.69 -7.29
CA LYS A 157 14.38 15.13 -7.42
C LYS A 157 14.56 15.91 -6.13
N TRP A 158 14.21 15.32 -4.99
CA TRP A 158 14.10 16.07 -3.72
C TRP A 158 15.18 15.68 -2.71
N THR A 159 15.93 16.70 -2.27
CA THR A 159 16.92 16.60 -1.20
C THR A 159 16.67 17.67 -0.13
N ARG A 160 17.24 17.49 1.07
CA ARG A 160 17.25 18.51 2.13
C ARG A 160 18.68 18.86 2.49
N ASN A 161 19.08 20.09 2.19
CA ASN A 161 20.42 20.60 2.49
C ASN A 161 21.51 19.66 1.95
N GLY A 162 21.36 19.21 0.69
CA GLY A 162 22.26 18.26 0.04
C GLY A 162 22.09 16.79 0.46
N LYS A 163 21.21 16.48 1.42
CA LYS A 163 20.97 15.11 1.90
C LYS A 163 19.78 14.46 1.21
N GLU A 164 19.95 13.22 0.78
CA GLU A 164 18.90 12.41 0.16
C GLU A 164 17.66 12.28 1.06
N MET A 165 16.48 12.25 0.45
CA MET A 165 15.21 11.93 1.11
C MET A 165 14.73 10.56 0.66
N PHE A 166 14.23 9.74 1.58
CA PHE A 166 13.89 8.35 1.33
C PHE A 166 12.40 8.08 1.53
N ILE A 167 11.87 7.09 0.80
CA ILE A 167 10.65 6.41 1.21
C ILE A 167 10.92 5.76 2.57
N ALA A 168 10.04 5.95 3.55
CA ALA A 168 10.22 5.38 4.88
C ALA A 168 8.88 5.19 5.60
N LEU A 169 8.78 4.09 6.35
CA LEU A 169 7.68 3.80 7.25
C LEU A 169 8.18 3.85 8.71
N SER A 170 7.38 4.47 9.57
CA SER A 170 7.63 4.48 11.01
C SER A 170 7.35 3.11 11.63
N GLN A 171 7.74 2.93 12.89
CA GLN A 171 7.39 1.72 13.66
C GLN A 171 5.88 1.48 13.77
N LYS A 172 5.05 2.51 13.57
CA LYS A 172 3.58 2.43 13.58
C LYS A 172 2.98 2.24 12.17
N GLY A 173 3.80 1.90 11.17
CA GLY A 173 3.38 1.72 9.78
C GLY A 173 3.13 3.01 9.00
N ARG A 174 3.10 4.18 9.67
CA ARG A 174 2.81 5.46 9.01
C ARG A 174 3.99 5.96 8.17
N PRO A 175 3.75 6.61 7.02
CA PRO A 175 4.81 7.19 6.21
C PRO A 175 5.51 8.34 6.95
N LEU A 176 6.83 8.37 6.85
CA LEU A 176 7.63 9.49 7.36
C LEU A 176 7.85 10.52 6.27
N ARG A 177 7.97 11.80 6.67
CA ARG A 177 8.39 12.84 5.74
C ARG A 177 9.86 12.63 5.38
N GLY A 178 10.20 12.59 4.09
CA GLY A 178 11.56 12.40 3.56
C GLY A 178 12.60 13.36 4.15
N LYS A 179 12.20 14.59 4.53
CA LYS A 179 13.08 15.51 5.24
C LYS A 179 13.60 15.00 6.61
N LYS A 180 12.96 13.98 7.19
CA LYS A 180 13.29 13.33 8.46
C LYS A 180 13.99 11.97 8.28
N THR A 181 14.19 11.54 7.04
CA THR A 181 14.80 10.24 6.73
C THR A 181 16.27 10.38 6.43
N ARG A 182 17.03 9.31 6.64
CA ARG A 182 18.40 9.13 6.15
C ARG A 182 18.59 7.70 5.67
N ARG A 183 19.72 7.46 5.01
CA ARG A 183 20.11 6.13 4.52
C ARG A 183 20.26 5.14 5.67
N GLU A 184 20.78 5.59 6.81
CA GLU A 184 21.08 4.74 7.97
C GLU A 184 19.84 4.44 8.83
N HIS A 185 18.73 5.15 8.60
CA HIS A 185 17.51 4.97 9.38
C HIS A 185 16.82 3.68 8.98
N ILE A 186 16.61 2.78 9.94
CA ILE A 186 15.87 1.51 9.74
C ILE A 186 14.49 1.70 9.11
N ALA A 187 13.86 2.87 9.34
CA ALA A 187 12.58 3.24 8.75
C ALA A 187 12.62 3.32 7.20
N SER A 188 13.79 3.59 6.64
CA SER A 188 14.03 3.71 5.19
C SER A 188 14.40 2.37 4.53
N HIS A 189 14.53 1.29 5.31
CA HIS A 189 15.02 0.00 4.81
C HIS A 189 13.86 -0.91 4.41
N PHE A 190 13.94 -1.50 3.21
CA PHE A 190 12.93 -2.39 2.66
C PHE A 190 13.55 -3.64 2.04
N ILE A 191 12.79 -4.73 2.01
CA ILE A 191 13.11 -5.96 1.28
C ILE A 191 12.05 -6.12 0.19
N PRO A 192 12.44 -6.18 -1.11
CA PRO A 192 11.53 -6.54 -2.18
C PRO A 192 11.18 -8.02 -2.10
N MET A 193 9.95 -8.33 -1.71
CA MET A 193 9.44 -9.71 -1.62
C MET A 193 8.60 -10.06 -2.86
N LYS A 194 8.63 -11.33 -3.25
CA LYS A 194 7.68 -11.87 -4.23
C LYS A 194 6.30 -11.95 -3.60
N CYS A 195 5.25 -11.64 -4.37
CA CYS A 195 3.89 -11.91 -3.97
C CYS A 195 3.71 -13.42 -3.76
N ARG A 196 3.04 -13.84 -2.69
CA ARG A 196 2.72 -15.26 -2.50
C ARG A 196 1.73 -15.70 -3.58
N GLU A 197 2.01 -16.83 -4.22
CA GLU A 197 1.00 -17.53 -5.01
C GLU A 197 -0.07 -18.03 -4.03
N GLU A 198 -1.35 -17.80 -4.33
CA GLU A 198 -2.40 -18.59 -3.70
C GLU A 198 -2.15 -20.03 -4.13
N GLU A 199 -1.76 -20.89 -3.19
CA GLU A 199 -1.71 -22.34 -3.42
C GLU A 199 -3.09 -22.75 -3.94
N ARG A 200 -3.13 -23.13 -5.23
CA ARG A 200 -4.24 -23.88 -5.80
C ARG A 200 -4.47 -25.10 -4.92
N THR A 201 -5.44 -25.01 -4.01
CA THR A 201 -6.08 -26.20 -3.47
C THR A 201 -6.85 -26.80 -4.63
N GLY A 202 -6.34 -27.94 -5.10
CA GLY A 202 -7.03 -28.77 -6.05
C GLY A 202 -8.38 -29.20 -5.49
N VAL A 203 -9.40 -29.06 -6.31
CA VAL A 203 -10.60 -29.90 -6.32
C VAL A 203 -10.84 -30.26 -7.78
#